data_AF-A0A642VBT0-F1
#
_entry.id   AF-A0A642VBT0-F1
#
_cell.length_a   1.000
_cell.length_b   1.000
_cell.length_c   1.000
_cell.angle_alpha   90.00
_cell.angle_beta   90.00
_cell.angle_gamma   90.00
#
_symmetry.space_group_name_H-M   'P 1'
#
loop_
_entity.id
_entity.type
_entity.pdbx_description
1 polymer ?
#
loop_
_entity_poly.entity_id
_entity_poly.type
_entity_poly.pdbx_seq_one_letter_code
_entity_poly.pdbx_strand_id
1 'polypeptide(L)'
;MNATFDETMAYPVHQLRTHDSVQVITFDLPEPYRMQYYSLYPISLELSEKSNLTVISEEYEADLVEAKEQKQLLIEKLKYHSLTDVSALRQREVILKNCISQINCSYELGELMRKNASVVFPKIKSRRRRLSVSETVLESARTVNNGFWHVLDVFWDMLVPLTTRIFIVIIIFGRILSEAVLKIIEWKMRPKWYALKDISATAQQIDLRLQQFCFWPIQYLKIRKRTKDWLSNTDFNVEYIRFYNSIWLVINDIIFGVAIGRLILDNSDSILDTLSFLVDEILTVRFKNNMLWLMDWPGGLKLNNELAAFFGELFLWVIQFWGSLLNNFRPYFKLIIHLVGYSGYAGATYPISIISDLISLLTFHVYCFYVASARIYHWQLVVLQSLFHLFRGKKRNVLRNRIDSCNYDLDQLLMGTIFFTVLIFLLPTVLVFYLTFAASRLAIVLICALCESSLACLNHFPLFAILLRVKDSKRIPGGIRLDFNFGHQQQRPNDLFNKVLSTIPGRRTNIDNSSATHSYVVLKPVPLGFGHMFHQYHILGERLRMHYLSFSVIKRLLTGQFVPIKRSKLYGLLYSMLPEQRIKVQLLYQELKELL
;
A
#
# COMPACT_ATOMS: atom_id res chain seq x y z
N MET A 1 -42.98 -27.30 0.21
CA MET A 1 -43.25 -26.21 -0.74
C MET A 1 -43.01 -26.73 -2.14
N ASN A 2 -44.02 -26.73 -3.01
CA ASN A 2 -43.83 -27.02 -4.42
C ASN A 2 -43.64 -25.69 -5.15
N ALA A 3 -42.54 -25.56 -5.91
CA ALA A 3 -42.27 -24.42 -6.76
C ALA A 3 -42.67 -24.78 -8.19
N THR A 4 -43.46 -23.93 -8.83
CA THR A 4 -43.78 -24.04 -10.26
C THR A 4 -43.00 -22.98 -11.02
N PHE A 5 -42.23 -23.40 -12.02
CA PHE A 5 -41.47 -22.53 -12.92
C PHE A 5 -41.76 -22.99 -14.35
N ASP A 6 -42.36 -22.11 -15.15
CA ASP A 6 -42.70 -22.34 -16.55
C ASP A 6 -41.92 -21.34 -17.43
N GLU A 7 -41.73 -21.65 -18.72
CA GLU A 7 -40.96 -20.82 -19.66
C GLU A 7 -41.52 -19.39 -19.83
N THR A 8 -42.79 -19.18 -19.44
CA THR A 8 -43.48 -17.90 -19.46
C THR A 8 -43.29 -17.07 -18.18
N MET A 9 -42.71 -17.64 -17.12
CA MET A 9 -42.57 -17.01 -15.81
C MET A 9 -41.20 -16.36 -15.64
N ALA A 10 -41.17 -15.08 -15.26
CA ALA A 10 -39.94 -14.37 -14.92
C ALA A 10 -39.34 -14.84 -13.58
N TYR A 11 -40.18 -15.37 -12.66
CA TYR A 11 -39.78 -15.81 -11.32
C TYR A 11 -40.54 -17.09 -10.91
N PRO A 12 -39.92 -17.99 -10.13
CA PRO A 12 -40.58 -19.19 -9.62
C PRO A 12 -41.67 -18.83 -8.62
N VAL A 13 -42.86 -19.43 -8.78
CA VAL A 13 -43.99 -19.23 -7.87
C VAL A 13 -44.08 -20.41 -6.91
N HIS A 14 -44.06 -20.12 -5.61
CA HIS A 14 -44.18 -21.13 -4.56
C HIS A 14 -45.64 -21.27 -4.12
N GLN A 15 -46.17 -22.49 -4.11
CA GLN A 15 -47.47 -22.76 -3.48
C GLN A 15 -47.32 -22.71 -1.96
N LEU A 16 -47.94 -21.71 -1.32
CA LEU A 16 -47.90 -21.47 0.11
C LEU A 16 -49.19 -21.93 0.80
N ARG A 17 -49.05 -22.45 2.02
CA ARG A 17 -50.21 -22.64 2.91
C ARG A 17 -50.60 -21.27 3.48
N THR A 18 -51.88 -21.09 3.80
CA THR A 18 -52.38 -19.85 4.42
C THR A 18 -51.58 -19.58 5.70
N HIS A 19 -51.03 -18.36 5.83
CA HIS A 19 -50.12 -17.85 6.88
C HIS A 19 -48.59 -17.98 6.68
N ASP A 20 -48.09 -18.65 5.63
CA ASP A 20 -46.65 -18.69 5.36
C ASP A 20 -46.18 -17.49 4.52
N SER A 21 -45.11 -16.82 4.95
CA SER A 21 -44.41 -15.80 4.16
C SER A 21 -43.14 -16.39 3.52
N VAL A 22 -43.00 -16.29 2.20
CA VAL A 22 -41.76 -16.65 1.50
C VAL A 22 -41.06 -15.42 0.96
N GLN A 23 -39.77 -15.36 1.25
CA GLN A 23 -38.86 -14.39 0.65
C GLN A 23 -38.00 -15.10 -0.41
N VAL A 24 -38.08 -14.62 -1.64
CA VAL A 24 -37.29 -15.12 -2.76
C VAL A 24 -36.18 -14.12 -3.04
N ILE A 25 -34.92 -14.57 -2.93
CA ILE A 25 -33.75 -13.77 -3.27
C ILE A 25 -33.31 -14.13 -4.68
N THR A 26 -33.38 -13.16 -5.59
CA THR A 26 -32.96 -13.29 -6.98
C THR A 26 -31.60 -12.61 -7.17
N PHE A 27 -30.73 -13.19 -7.99
CA PHE A 27 -29.39 -12.67 -8.24
C PHE A 27 -28.99 -12.87 -9.71
N ASP A 28 -28.13 -11.99 -10.23
CA ASP A 28 -27.49 -12.21 -11.53
C ASP A 28 -26.43 -13.30 -11.38
N LEU A 29 -26.43 -14.31 -12.26
CA LEU A 29 -25.42 -15.36 -12.25
C LEU A 29 -24.02 -14.75 -12.48
N PRO A 30 -23.05 -14.98 -11.57
CA PRO A 30 -21.69 -14.51 -11.76
C PRO A 30 -20.98 -15.34 -12.83
N GLU A 31 -20.30 -14.66 -13.76
CA GLU A 31 -19.55 -15.30 -14.85
C GLU A 31 -18.07 -15.58 -14.43
N PRO A 32 -17.66 -16.86 -14.25
CA PRO A 32 -16.32 -17.19 -13.75
C PRO A 32 -15.20 -16.83 -14.73
N TYR A 33 -15.46 -16.93 -16.05
CA TYR A 33 -14.52 -16.55 -17.11
C TYR A 33 -14.24 -15.05 -17.13
N ARG A 34 -15.17 -14.23 -16.62
CA ARG A 34 -14.94 -12.79 -16.40
C ARG A 34 -14.41 -12.46 -15.01
N MET A 35 -14.22 -13.45 -14.13
CA MET A 35 -13.87 -13.26 -12.72
C MET A 35 -14.90 -12.42 -11.94
N GLN A 36 -16.18 -12.56 -12.27
CA GLN A 36 -17.24 -11.93 -11.50
C GLN A 36 -17.59 -12.81 -10.30
N TYR A 37 -17.79 -12.19 -9.13
CA TYR A 37 -18.21 -12.89 -7.93
C TYR A 37 -18.83 -11.93 -6.92
N TYR A 38 -19.59 -12.47 -5.98
CA TYR A 38 -20.15 -11.76 -4.83
C TYR A 38 -19.24 -11.94 -3.62
N SER A 39 -19.04 -10.87 -2.86
CA SER A 39 -18.28 -10.87 -1.61
C SER A 39 -19.00 -10.06 -0.56
N LEU A 40 -19.04 -10.57 0.67
CA LEU A 40 -19.60 -9.85 1.83
C LEU A 40 -18.70 -8.69 2.28
N TYR A 41 -17.39 -8.92 2.21
CA TYR A 41 -16.37 -7.98 2.65
C TYR A 41 -15.63 -7.41 1.45
N PRO A 42 -15.13 -6.16 1.53
CA PRO A 42 -14.32 -5.60 0.47
C PRO A 42 -13.07 -6.45 0.25
N ILE A 43 -12.75 -6.69 -1.02
CA ILE A 43 -11.53 -7.41 -1.38
C ILE A 43 -10.29 -6.70 -0.80
N SER A 44 -9.45 -7.44 -0.07
CA SER A 44 -8.17 -6.89 0.38
C SER A 44 -7.18 -6.94 -0.79
N LEU A 45 -6.70 -5.78 -1.20
CA LEU A 45 -5.59 -5.73 -2.15
C LEU A 45 -4.26 -6.15 -1.49
N GLU A 46 -4.22 -6.24 -0.16
CA GLU A 46 -3.04 -6.60 0.67
C GLU A 46 -2.98 -8.07 1.06
N LEU A 47 -1.76 -8.60 1.28
CA LEU A 47 -1.60 -9.86 2.00
C LEU A 47 -2.11 -9.69 3.44
N SER A 48 -3.11 -10.48 3.82
CA SER A 48 -3.86 -10.41 5.09
C SER A 48 -2.99 -10.36 6.35
N GLU A 49 -1.77 -10.90 6.28
CA GLU A 49 -0.83 -11.07 7.40
C GLU A 49 -0.35 -9.73 7.99
N LYS A 50 -0.27 -8.66 7.19
CA LYS A 50 0.34 -7.37 7.59
C LYS A 50 -0.65 -6.31 8.13
N SER A 51 -1.93 -6.64 8.24
CA SER A 51 -2.99 -5.68 8.64
C SER A 51 -2.92 -5.23 10.11
N ASN A 52 -2.02 -5.81 10.90
CA ASN A 52 -1.70 -5.32 12.23
C ASN A 52 -0.57 -4.28 12.14
N LEU A 53 -0.96 -2.99 12.12
CA LEU A 53 -0.14 -1.80 12.31
C LEU A 53 0.88 -1.97 13.45
N THR A 54 1.98 -2.64 13.18
CA THR A 54 3.25 -2.40 13.86
C THR A 54 3.88 -1.22 13.14
N VAL A 55 4.72 -0.45 13.84
CA VAL A 55 5.59 0.57 13.28
C VAL A 55 5.10 2.02 13.41
N ILE A 56 5.16 2.54 14.65
CA ILE A 56 5.44 3.96 14.95
C ILE A 56 6.54 4.00 16.06
N SER A 57 7.00 5.14 16.56
CA SER A 57 8.07 5.22 17.57
C SER A 57 7.67 4.54 18.90
N GLU A 58 8.62 3.92 19.63
CA GLU A 58 8.37 3.21 20.90
C GLU A 58 7.49 3.97 21.90
N GLU A 59 7.64 5.30 21.99
CA GLU A 59 6.87 6.15 22.92
C GLU A 59 5.42 6.38 22.46
N TYR A 60 5.16 6.44 21.15
CA TYR A 60 3.82 6.64 20.59
C TYR A 60 3.10 5.30 20.30
N GLU A 61 3.87 4.22 20.12
CA GLU A 61 3.34 2.85 20.12
C GLU A 61 2.70 2.53 21.48
N ALA A 62 3.29 2.99 22.61
CA ALA A 62 2.70 2.79 23.93
C ALA A 62 1.29 3.41 24.05
N ASP A 63 1.15 4.70 23.73
CA ASP A 63 -0.14 5.40 23.82
C ASP A 63 -1.21 4.82 22.86
N LEU A 64 -0.81 4.43 21.64
CA LEU A 64 -1.72 3.82 20.66
C LEU A 64 -2.09 2.38 21.01
N VAL A 65 -1.15 1.60 21.53
CA VAL A 65 -1.39 0.25 22.03
C VAL A 65 -2.34 0.31 23.21
N GLU A 66 -2.10 1.23 24.15
CA GLU A 66 -3.00 1.46 25.28
C GLU A 66 -4.40 1.87 24.82
N ALA A 67 -4.53 2.80 23.87
CA ALA A 67 -5.83 3.18 23.31
C ALA A 67 -6.54 2.02 22.58
N LYS A 68 -5.79 1.13 21.90
CA LYS A 68 -6.33 -0.08 21.26
C LYS A 68 -6.74 -1.12 22.27
N GLU A 69 -5.95 -1.36 23.31
CA GLU A 69 -6.26 -2.25 24.41
C GLU A 69 -7.53 -1.77 25.11
N GLN A 70 -7.63 -0.46 25.39
CA GLN A 70 -8.84 0.15 25.91
C GLN A 70 -10.04 -0.04 24.98
N LYS A 71 -9.86 0.12 23.66
CA LYS A 71 -10.93 -0.14 22.66
C LYS A 71 -11.33 -1.61 22.62
N GLN A 72 -10.37 -2.55 22.69
CA GLN A 72 -10.63 -3.99 22.71
C GLN A 72 -11.36 -4.39 23.99
N LEU A 73 -10.91 -3.89 25.14
CA LEU A 73 -11.58 -4.03 26.43
C LEU A 73 -13.00 -3.47 26.39
N LEU A 74 -13.21 -2.33 25.70
CA LEU A 74 -14.53 -1.73 25.53
C LEU A 74 -15.42 -2.58 24.61
N ILE A 75 -14.89 -3.13 23.52
CA ILE A 75 -15.59 -4.08 22.65
C ILE A 75 -15.96 -5.34 23.45
N GLU A 76 -15.06 -5.83 24.30
CA GLU A 76 -15.30 -7.00 25.13
C GLU A 76 -16.37 -6.72 26.20
N LYS A 77 -16.32 -5.56 26.86
CA LYS A 77 -17.37 -5.06 27.75
C LYS A 77 -18.71 -4.93 27.03
N LEU A 78 -18.73 -4.40 25.81
CA LEU A 78 -19.93 -4.31 24.99
C LEU A 78 -20.54 -5.69 24.68
N LYS A 79 -19.73 -6.75 24.53
CA LYS A 79 -20.25 -8.12 24.34
C LYS A 79 -21.04 -8.61 25.55
N TYR A 80 -20.65 -8.24 26.77
CA TYR A 80 -21.40 -8.61 27.99
C TYR A 80 -22.72 -7.84 28.12
N HIS A 81 -22.85 -6.68 27.46
CA HIS A 81 -24.04 -5.82 27.50
C HIS A 81 -24.94 -5.97 26.26
N SER A 82 -24.50 -6.66 25.20
CA SER A 82 -25.38 -7.02 24.09
C SER A 82 -26.23 -8.23 24.49
N LEU A 83 -27.54 -8.04 24.64
CA LEU A 83 -28.53 -9.10 24.85
C LEU A 83 -28.65 -10.07 23.65
N THR A 84 -27.89 -9.82 22.58
CA THR A 84 -27.87 -10.62 21.36
C THR A 84 -26.93 -11.82 21.53
N ASP A 85 -27.45 -13.03 21.34
CA ASP A 85 -26.67 -14.26 21.37
C ASP A 85 -25.57 -14.23 20.30
N VAL A 86 -24.33 -13.99 20.73
CA VAL A 86 -23.14 -13.89 19.88
C VAL A 86 -22.90 -15.20 19.11
N SER A 87 -23.29 -16.34 19.69
CA SER A 87 -23.14 -17.64 19.04
C SER A 87 -24.08 -17.78 17.84
N ALA A 88 -25.33 -17.33 17.98
CA ALA A 88 -26.32 -17.31 16.91
C ALA A 88 -25.92 -16.34 15.77
N LEU A 89 -25.34 -15.18 16.10
CA LEU A 89 -24.81 -14.24 15.10
C LEU A 89 -23.67 -14.86 14.29
N ARG A 90 -22.74 -15.56 14.95
CA ARG A 90 -21.63 -16.24 14.29
C ARG A 90 -22.11 -17.36 13.36
N GLN A 91 -23.11 -18.12 13.79
CA GLN A 91 -23.75 -19.14 12.93
C GLN A 91 -24.42 -18.50 11.70
N ARG A 92 -25.14 -17.40 11.88
CA ARG A 92 -25.74 -16.65 10.76
C ARG A 92 -24.70 -16.14 9.77
N GLU A 93 -23.56 -15.64 10.26
CA GLU A 93 -22.45 -15.20 9.40
C GLU A 93 -21.86 -16.34 8.58
N VAL A 94 -21.67 -17.52 9.20
CA VAL A 94 -21.18 -18.72 8.51
C VAL A 94 -22.18 -19.19 7.44
N ILE A 95 -23.47 -19.21 7.77
CA ILE A 95 -24.53 -19.56 6.80
C ILE A 95 -24.52 -18.59 5.63
N LEU A 96 -24.44 -17.28 5.89
CA LEU A 96 -24.40 -16.27 4.86
C LEU A 96 -23.16 -16.44 3.95
N LYS A 97 -21.99 -16.70 4.53
CA LYS A 97 -20.76 -16.98 3.78
C LYS A 97 -20.93 -18.21 2.87
N ASN A 98 -21.55 -19.28 3.36
CA ASN A 98 -21.83 -20.48 2.59
C ASN A 98 -22.82 -20.20 1.44
N CYS A 99 -23.88 -19.43 1.68
CA CYS A 99 -24.83 -19.03 0.65
C CYS A 99 -24.14 -18.21 -0.46
N ILE A 100 -23.28 -17.26 -0.12
CA ILE A 100 -22.52 -16.48 -1.10
C ILE A 100 -21.56 -17.38 -1.90
N SER A 101 -20.90 -18.33 -1.23
CA SER A 101 -20.05 -19.31 -1.93
C SER A 101 -20.86 -20.16 -2.92
N GLN A 102 -22.06 -20.61 -2.55
CA GLN A 102 -22.95 -21.34 -3.45
C GLN A 102 -23.42 -20.49 -4.63
N ILE A 103 -23.73 -19.21 -4.40
CA ILE A 103 -24.05 -18.25 -5.47
C ILE A 103 -22.88 -18.10 -6.44
N ASN A 104 -21.65 -17.99 -5.94
CA ASN A 104 -20.46 -17.89 -6.79
C ASN A 104 -20.22 -19.16 -7.62
N CYS A 105 -20.52 -20.34 -7.07
CA CYS A 105 -20.40 -21.62 -7.78
C CYS A 105 -21.58 -21.94 -8.71
N SER A 106 -22.65 -21.14 -8.71
CA SER A 106 -23.92 -21.50 -9.36
C SER A 106 -23.79 -21.68 -10.88
N TYR A 107 -22.93 -20.90 -11.52
CA TYR A 107 -22.69 -20.98 -12.96
C TYR A 107 -22.03 -22.31 -13.34
N GLU A 108 -20.93 -22.68 -12.68
CA GLU A 108 -20.18 -23.91 -12.95
C GLU A 108 -21.00 -25.14 -12.57
N LEU A 109 -21.76 -25.07 -11.47
CA LEU A 109 -22.70 -26.11 -11.09
C LEU A 109 -23.77 -26.30 -12.16
N GLY A 110 -24.33 -25.21 -12.71
CA GLY A 110 -25.32 -25.25 -13.78
C GLY A 110 -24.77 -25.86 -15.08
N GLU A 111 -23.53 -25.52 -15.46
CA GLU A 111 -22.81 -26.14 -16.58
C GLU A 111 -22.65 -27.64 -16.38
N LEU A 112 -22.17 -28.06 -15.21
CA LEU A 112 -21.93 -29.46 -14.87
C LEU A 112 -23.24 -30.25 -14.82
N MET A 113 -24.31 -29.67 -14.26
CA MET A 113 -25.64 -30.26 -14.27
C MET A 113 -26.19 -30.40 -15.69
N ARG A 114 -26.02 -29.40 -16.57
CA ARG A 114 -26.43 -29.50 -17.99
C ARG A 114 -25.66 -30.59 -18.73
N LYS A 115 -24.34 -30.68 -18.51
CA LYS A 115 -23.49 -31.72 -19.08
C LYS A 115 -23.93 -33.11 -18.60
N ASN A 116 -24.14 -33.29 -17.31
CA ASN A 116 -24.59 -34.56 -16.74
C ASN A 116 -26.03 -34.91 -17.15
N ALA A 117 -26.94 -33.93 -17.23
CA ALA A 117 -28.30 -34.13 -17.70
C ALA A 117 -28.32 -34.64 -19.15
N SER A 118 -27.40 -34.18 -20.01
CA SER A 118 -27.29 -34.70 -21.39
C SER A 118 -26.84 -36.17 -21.47
N VAL A 119 -26.17 -36.66 -20.42
CA VAL A 119 -25.75 -38.07 -20.28
C VAL A 119 -26.87 -38.91 -19.66
N VAL A 120 -27.54 -38.39 -18.64
CA VAL A 120 -28.63 -39.07 -17.90
C VAL A 120 -29.94 -39.12 -18.71
N PHE A 121 -30.19 -38.14 -19.57
CA PHE A 121 -31.39 -38.06 -20.42
C PHE A 121 -31.02 -38.08 -21.93
N PRO A 122 -30.79 -39.26 -22.52
CA PRO A 122 -30.36 -39.40 -23.93
C PRO A 122 -31.33 -38.81 -24.96
N LYS A 123 -32.62 -38.69 -24.60
CA LYS A 123 -33.66 -38.08 -25.44
C LYS A 123 -33.36 -36.62 -25.80
N ILE A 124 -32.61 -35.90 -24.97
CA ILE A 124 -32.18 -34.51 -25.21
C ILE A 124 -31.07 -34.45 -26.28
N LYS A 125 -30.21 -35.47 -26.35
CA LYS A 125 -29.12 -35.60 -27.32
C LYS A 125 -29.62 -35.92 -28.74
N SER A 126 -30.78 -36.60 -28.84
CA SER A 126 -31.44 -37.00 -30.09
C SER A 126 -31.89 -35.85 -30.99
N ARG A 127 -31.81 -34.59 -30.53
CA ARG A 127 -32.21 -33.40 -31.29
C ARG A 127 -31.07 -32.81 -32.14
N ARG A 128 -29.90 -33.44 -32.21
CA ARG A 128 -28.84 -33.03 -33.14
C ARG A 128 -29.17 -33.46 -34.57
N ARG A 129 -29.26 -32.45 -35.44
CA ARG A 129 -29.50 -32.56 -36.90
C ARG A 129 -28.39 -33.40 -37.57
N ARG A 130 -28.74 -34.15 -38.63
CA ARG A 130 -27.75 -34.80 -39.52
C ARG A 130 -26.93 -33.72 -40.22
N LEU A 131 -25.60 -33.89 -40.22
CA LEU A 131 -24.64 -32.97 -40.82
C LEU A 131 -24.84 -32.89 -42.34
N SER A 132 -24.74 -31.68 -42.89
CA SER A 132 -24.80 -31.39 -44.34
C SER A 132 -23.52 -31.87 -45.03
N VAL A 133 -23.60 -32.21 -46.32
CA VAL A 133 -22.44 -32.62 -47.15
C VAL A 133 -21.32 -31.57 -47.15
N SER A 134 -21.67 -30.28 -47.06
CA SER A 134 -20.70 -29.19 -46.89
C SER A 134 -19.98 -29.23 -45.53
N GLU A 135 -20.66 -29.67 -44.47
CA GLU A 135 -20.08 -29.86 -43.14
C GLU A 135 -19.19 -31.11 -43.12
N THR A 136 -19.53 -32.16 -43.88
CA THR A 136 -18.70 -33.36 -44.06
C THR A 136 -17.37 -33.05 -44.79
N VAL A 137 -17.40 -32.16 -45.79
CA VAL A 137 -16.19 -31.67 -46.47
C VAL A 137 -15.37 -30.72 -45.59
N LEU A 138 -16.03 -29.92 -44.75
CA LEU A 138 -15.35 -29.10 -43.75
C LEU A 138 -14.69 -29.97 -42.67
N GLU A 139 -15.32 -31.10 -42.30
CA GLU A 139 -14.76 -32.09 -41.39
C GLU A 139 -13.56 -32.81 -41.99
N SER A 140 -13.59 -33.18 -43.27
CA SER A 140 -12.42 -33.79 -43.92
C SER A 140 -11.25 -32.79 -44.04
N ALA A 141 -11.51 -31.53 -44.37
CA ALA A 141 -10.50 -30.47 -44.35
C ALA A 141 -9.95 -30.22 -42.92
N ARG A 142 -10.81 -30.28 -41.89
CA ARG A 142 -10.39 -30.25 -40.48
C ARG A 142 -9.53 -31.45 -40.11
N THR A 143 -9.79 -32.66 -40.60
CA THR A 143 -8.95 -33.82 -40.27
C THR A 143 -7.54 -33.73 -40.84
N VAL A 144 -7.36 -33.17 -42.05
CA VAL A 144 -6.04 -32.94 -42.64
C VAL A 144 -5.29 -31.82 -41.92
N ASN A 145 -5.99 -30.71 -41.63
CA ASN A 145 -5.44 -29.63 -40.81
C ASN A 145 -5.03 -30.15 -39.41
N ASN A 146 -5.87 -30.98 -38.79
CA ASN A 146 -5.57 -31.61 -37.50
C ASN A 146 -4.34 -32.53 -37.56
N GLY A 147 -4.09 -33.22 -38.67
CA GLY A 147 -2.86 -34.01 -38.85
C GLY A 147 -1.59 -33.13 -38.87
N PHE A 148 -1.64 -31.98 -39.54
CA PHE A 148 -0.56 -31.00 -39.50
C PHE A 148 -0.35 -30.41 -38.08
N TRP A 149 -1.44 -30.03 -37.40
CA TRP A 149 -1.38 -29.58 -36.02
C TRP A 149 -0.88 -30.68 -35.08
N HIS A 150 -1.19 -31.95 -35.32
CA HIS A 150 -0.71 -33.07 -34.52
C HIS A 150 0.81 -33.27 -34.64
N VAL A 151 1.40 -33.03 -35.82
CA VAL A 151 2.87 -33.07 -35.99
C VAL A 151 3.53 -31.90 -35.26
N LEU A 152 2.93 -30.70 -35.34
CA LEU A 152 3.37 -29.53 -34.58
C LEU A 152 3.22 -29.74 -33.06
N ASP A 153 2.13 -30.35 -32.60
CA ASP A 153 1.87 -30.65 -31.19
C ASP A 153 2.90 -31.65 -30.66
N VAL A 154 3.23 -32.71 -31.41
CA VAL A 154 4.28 -33.67 -31.00
C VAL A 154 5.67 -33.01 -30.92
N PHE A 155 5.99 -32.12 -31.87
CA PHE A 155 7.23 -31.34 -31.83
C PHE A 155 7.23 -30.37 -30.63
N TRP A 156 6.11 -29.73 -30.36
CA TRP A 156 5.92 -28.84 -29.22
C TRP A 156 6.03 -29.61 -27.90
N ASP A 157 5.44 -30.80 -27.79
CA ASP A 157 5.52 -31.68 -26.62
C ASP A 157 6.95 -32.15 -26.33
N MET A 158 7.83 -32.21 -27.34
CA MET A 158 9.26 -32.47 -27.15
C MET A 158 10.04 -31.22 -26.71
N LEU A 159 9.72 -30.04 -27.27
CA LEU A 159 10.41 -28.78 -26.95
C LEU A 159 9.99 -28.14 -25.62
N VAL A 160 8.71 -28.24 -25.24
CA VAL A 160 8.17 -27.70 -23.99
C VAL A 160 8.91 -28.20 -22.74
N PRO A 161 9.19 -29.51 -22.56
CA PRO A 161 9.92 -29.96 -21.37
C PRO A 161 11.38 -29.47 -21.37
N LEU A 162 12.03 -29.35 -22.53
CA LEU A 162 13.39 -28.81 -22.61
C LEU A 162 13.43 -27.32 -22.24
N THR A 163 12.54 -26.53 -22.84
CA THR A 163 12.44 -25.09 -22.60
C THR A 163 12.01 -24.77 -21.17
N THR A 164 11.09 -25.55 -20.60
CA THR A 164 10.67 -25.38 -19.18
C THR A 164 11.80 -25.74 -18.21
N ARG A 165 12.61 -26.79 -18.46
CA ARG A 165 13.81 -27.09 -17.65
C ARG A 165 14.80 -25.93 -17.67
N ILE A 166 15.12 -25.41 -18.86
CA ILE A 166 16.03 -24.26 -19.01
C ILE A 166 15.47 -23.05 -18.25
N PHE A 167 14.17 -22.77 -18.40
CA PHE A 167 13.52 -21.66 -17.71
C PHE A 167 13.55 -21.79 -16.18
N ILE A 168 13.32 -23.00 -15.64
CA ILE A 168 13.43 -23.27 -14.20
C ILE A 168 14.86 -23.04 -13.71
N VAL A 169 15.88 -23.50 -14.44
CA VAL A 169 17.29 -23.25 -14.08
C VAL A 169 17.59 -21.76 -14.04
N ILE A 170 17.12 -20.99 -15.03
CA ILE A 170 17.28 -19.53 -15.07
C ILE A 170 16.60 -18.85 -13.87
N ILE A 171 15.36 -19.24 -13.54
CA ILE A 171 14.65 -18.68 -12.37
C ILE A 171 15.39 -18.97 -11.07
N ILE A 172 15.85 -20.21 -10.87
CA ILE A 172 16.56 -20.60 -9.64
C ILE A 172 17.91 -19.89 -9.54
N PHE A 173 18.66 -19.79 -10.64
CA PHE A 173 19.91 -19.04 -10.68
C PHE A 173 19.67 -17.56 -10.34
N GLY A 174 18.67 -16.94 -10.97
CA GLY A 174 18.26 -15.56 -10.66
C GLY A 174 17.83 -15.38 -9.21
N ARG A 175 17.13 -16.36 -8.62
CA ARG A 175 16.74 -16.35 -7.21
C ARG A 175 17.95 -16.40 -6.28
N ILE A 176 18.95 -17.23 -6.58
CA ILE A 176 20.19 -17.33 -5.79
C ILE A 176 20.96 -16.01 -5.83
N LEU A 177 21.11 -15.42 -7.02
CA LEU A 177 21.76 -14.12 -7.19
C LEU A 177 21.02 -13.02 -6.42
N SER A 178 19.69 -12.98 -6.54
CA SER A 178 18.85 -12.02 -5.82
C SER A 178 19.00 -12.16 -4.31
N GLU A 179 19.02 -13.38 -3.78
CA GLU A 179 19.19 -13.64 -2.36
C GLU A 179 20.58 -13.20 -1.85
N ALA A 180 21.62 -13.33 -2.67
CA ALA A 180 22.96 -12.82 -2.33
C ALA A 180 22.94 -11.28 -2.21
N VAL A 181 22.33 -10.58 -3.17
CA VAL A 181 22.22 -9.11 -3.15
C VAL A 181 21.37 -8.64 -1.97
N LEU A 182 20.24 -9.30 -1.70
CA LEU A 182 19.37 -8.98 -0.56
C LEU A 182 20.12 -9.11 0.78
N LYS A 183 20.94 -10.16 0.94
CA LYS A 183 21.79 -10.32 2.13
C LYS A 183 22.83 -9.21 2.28
N ILE A 184 23.40 -8.71 1.17
CA ILE A 184 24.32 -7.58 1.19
C ILE A 184 23.60 -6.30 1.63
N ILE A 185 22.41 -6.02 1.09
CA ILE A 185 21.63 -4.83 1.42
C ILE A 185 21.15 -4.85 2.88
N GLU A 186 20.81 -6.02 3.39
CA GLU A 186 20.37 -6.22 4.78
C GLU A 186 21.50 -6.43 5.77
N TRP A 187 22.74 -6.46 5.30
CA TRP A 187 23.87 -6.67 6.16
C TRP A 187 23.98 -5.54 7.18
N LYS A 188 24.01 -5.93 8.46
CA LYS A 188 24.19 -5.03 9.60
C LYS A 188 25.55 -5.30 10.22
N MET A 189 26.43 -4.31 10.20
CA MET A 189 27.74 -4.41 10.85
C MET A 189 27.61 -4.61 12.37
N ARG A 190 26.56 -4.05 12.98
CA ARG A 190 26.15 -4.27 14.39
C ARG A 190 24.63 -4.33 14.48
N PRO A 191 24.04 -5.10 15.42
CA PRO A 191 22.58 -5.30 15.49
C PRO A 191 21.78 -4.01 15.72
N LYS A 192 22.38 -2.99 16.35
CA LYS A 192 21.77 -1.67 16.58
C LYS A 192 21.95 -0.68 15.42
N TRP A 193 22.72 -1.02 14.39
CA TRP A 193 23.01 -0.13 13.27
C TRP A 193 21.97 -0.27 12.16
N TYR A 194 21.87 0.78 11.36
CA TYR A 194 20.98 0.85 10.20
C TYR A 194 21.49 -0.05 9.07
N ALA A 195 20.58 -0.77 8.42
CA ALA A 195 20.89 -1.50 7.19
C ALA A 195 21.02 -0.52 6.01
N LEU A 196 21.61 -0.96 4.90
CA LEU A 196 21.82 -0.08 3.74
C LEU A 196 20.50 0.47 3.19
N LYS A 197 19.44 -0.37 3.19
CA LYS A 197 18.08 0.03 2.80
C LYS A 197 17.41 1.04 3.74
N ASP A 198 17.91 1.20 4.97
CA ASP A 198 17.39 2.20 5.91
C ASP A 198 17.99 3.58 5.65
N ILE A 199 19.18 3.62 5.03
CA ILE A 199 19.95 4.84 4.76
C ILE A 199 19.63 5.37 3.36
N SER A 200 19.64 4.49 2.36
CA SER A 200 19.59 4.85 0.95
C SER A 200 18.26 4.44 0.31
N ALA A 201 17.63 5.37 -0.40
CA ALA A 201 16.40 5.14 -1.16
C ALA A 201 16.64 4.18 -2.34
N THR A 202 17.82 4.25 -2.98
CA THR A 202 18.18 3.33 -4.08
C THR A 202 18.30 1.89 -3.59
N ALA A 203 18.97 1.66 -2.45
CA ALA A 203 19.08 0.35 -1.84
C ALA A 203 17.70 -0.22 -1.45
N GLN A 204 16.79 0.64 -0.96
CA GLN A 204 15.42 0.26 -0.67
C GLN A 204 14.65 -0.15 -1.94
N GLN A 205 14.80 0.60 -3.04
CA GLN A 205 14.13 0.28 -4.30
C GLN A 205 14.64 -1.02 -4.91
N ILE A 206 15.95 -1.28 -4.83
CA ILE A 206 16.55 -2.55 -5.25
C ILE A 206 16.01 -3.71 -4.39
N ASP A 207 15.98 -3.56 -3.06
CA ASP A 207 15.42 -4.56 -2.15
C ASP A 207 13.96 -4.90 -2.50
N LEU A 208 13.13 -3.88 -2.75
CA LEU A 208 11.74 -4.07 -3.15
C LEU A 208 11.60 -4.83 -4.47
N ARG A 209 12.33 -4.42 -5.52
CA ARG A 209 12.26 -5.04 -6.85
C ARG A 209 12.77 -6.48 -6.84
N LEU A 210 13.84 -6.75 -6.10
CA LEU A 210 14.35 -8.12 -5.94
C LEU A 210 13.36 -9.00 -5.17
N GLN A 211 12.73 -8.50 -4.10
CA GLN A 211 11.72 -9.28 -3.38
C GLN A 211 10.48 -9.57 -4.24
N GLN A 212 10.02 -8.61 -5.06
CA GLN A 212 8.96 -8.82 -6.04
C GLN A 212 9.33 -9.92 -7.05
N PHE A 213 10.52 -9.81 -7.65
CA PHE A 213 11.04 -10.82 -8.57
C PHE A 213 11.08 -12.23 -7.93
N CYS A 214 11.49 -12.31 -6.67
CA CYS A 214 11.57 -13.57 -5.94
C CYS A 214 10.20 -14.16 -5.57
N PHE A 215 9.16 -13.33 -5.48
CA PHE A 215 7.81 -13.75 -5.11
C PHE A 215 6.94 -14.13 -6.32
N TRP A 216 7.18 -13.52 -7.49
CA TRP A 216 6.39 -13.77 -8.71
C TRP A 216 6.30 -15.24 -9.12
N PRO A 217 7.36 -16.07 -9.09
CA PRO A 217 7.25 -17.48 -9.45
C PRO A 217 6.22 -18.22 -8.58
N ILE A 218 6.22 -18.00 -7.27
CA ILE A 218 5.25 -18.64 -6.36
C ILE A 218 3.83 -18.14 -6.62
N GLN A 219 3.64 -16.83 -6.81
CA GLN A 219 2.31 -16.29 -7.14
C GLN A 219 1.77 -16.88 -8.45
N TYR A 220 2.63 -16.99 -9.46
CA TYR A 220 2.27 -17.61 -10.74
C TYR A 220 1.87 -19.08 -10.58
N LEU A 221 2.61 -19.85 -9.77
CA LEU A 221 2.29 -21.24 -9.47
C LEU A 221 0.91 -21.40 -8.83
N LYS A 222 0.57 -20.53 -7.86
CA LYS A 222 -0.75 -20.53 -7.23
C LYS A 222 -1.86 -20.18 -8.22
N ILE A 223 -1.65 -19.20 -9.08
CA ILE A 223 -2.61 -18.86 -10.15
C ILE A 223 -2.78 -20.02 -11.13
N ARG A 224 -1.72 -20.78 -11.43
CA ARG A 224 -1.83 -21.97 -12.30
C ARG A 224 -2.63 -23.11 -11.65
N LYS A 225 -2.60 -23.25 -10.32
CA LYS A 225 -3.45 -24.21 -9.58
C LYS A 225 -4.94 -23.91 -9.81
N ARG A 226 -5.34 -22.65 -10.03
CA ARG A 226 -6.71 -22.25 -10.41
C ARG A 226 -7.27 -23.02 -11.60
N THR A 227 -6.46 -23.33 -12.62
CA THR A 227 -6.94 -24.05 -13.81
C THR A 227 -7.29 -25.51 -13.50
N LYS A 228 -6.80 -26.06 -12.39
CA LYS A 228 -7.11 -27.42 -11.93
C LYS A 228 -8.33 -27.48 -11.00
N ASP A 229 -8.68 -26.36 -10.38
CA ASP A 229 -9.80 -26.23 -9.43
C ASP A 229 -11.02 -25.49 -10.07
N TRP A 230 -12.07 -25.26 -9.28
CA TRP A 230 -13.24 -24.48 -9.68
C TRP A 230 -12.87 -23.01 -9.91
N LEU A 231 -13.24 -22.42 -11.06
CA LEU A 231 -12.93 -21.02 -11.40
C LEU A 231 -13.70 -20.03 -10.52
N SER A 232 -14.78 -20.47 -9.88
CA SER A 232 -15.57 -19.73 -8.90
C SER A 232 -14.87 -19.53 -7.55
N ASN A 233 -13.72 -20.19 -7.30
CA ASN A 233 -12.96 -19.97 -6.07
C ASN A 233 -12.39 -18.54 -6.03
N THR A 234 -12.88 -17.76 -5.06
CA THR A 234 -12.59 -16.34 -4.91
C THR A 234 -11.15 -16.06 -4.51
N ASP A 235 -10.48 -16.98 -3.81
CA ASP A 235 -9.12 -16.77 -3.30
C ASP A 235 -8.11 -16.61 -4.45
N PHE A 236 -8.26 -17.41 -5.52
CA PHE A 236 -7.43 -17.27 -6.72
C PHE A 236 -7.69 -15.98 -7.49
N ASN A 237 -8.91 -15.45 -7.47
CA ASN A 237 -9.23 -14.17 -8.11
C ASN A 237 -8.48 -13.01 -7.42
N VAL A 238 -8.36 -13.06 -6.10
CA VAL A 238 -7.60 -12.08 -5.32
C VAL A 238 -6.10 -12.14 -5.67
N GLU A 239 -5.52 -13.34 -5.67
CA GLU A 239 -4.11 -13.53 -6.01
C GLU A 239 -3.80 -13.12 -7.46
N TYR A 240 -4.71 -13.42 -8.39
CA TYR A 240 -4.64 -12.95 -9.77
C TYR A 240 -4.59 -11.43 -9.83
N ILE A 241 -5.51 -10.73 -9.15
CA ILE A 241 -5.54 -9.26 -9.16
C ILE A 241 -4.24 -8.67 -8.62
N ARG A 242 -3.69 -9.23 -7.53
CA ARG A 242 -2.43 -8.75 -6.94
C ARG A 242 -1.22 -8.98 -7.86
N PHE A 243 -1.12 -10.17 -8.46
CA PHE A 243 -0.03 -10.51 -9.37
C PHE A 243 0.00 -9.61 -10.60
N TYR A 244 -1.14 -9.46 -11.29
CA TYR A 244 -1.22 -8.61 -12.48
C TYR A 244 -1.10 -7.12 -12.14
N ASN A 245 -1.58 -6.67 -10.98
CA ASN A 245 -1.31 -5.30 -10.52
C ASN A 245 0.19 -5.05 -10.37
N SER A 246 0.93 -6.01 -9.80
CA SER A 246 2.37 -5.90 -9.58
C SER A 246 3.13 -5.86 -10.91
N ILE A 247 2.80 -6.75 -11.86
CA ILE A 247 3.40 -6.76 -13.20
C ILE A 247 3.08 -5.47 -13.95
N TRP A 248 1.81 -5.05 -13.92
CA TRP A 248 1.35 -3.84 -14.61
C TRP A 248 2.08 -2.59 -14.10
N LEU A 249 2.32 -2.50 -12.78
CA LEU A 249 3.09 -1.41 -12.21
C LEU A 249 4.55 -1.42 -12.66
N VAL A 250 5.21 -2.59 -12.70
CA VAL A 250 6.60 -2.67 -13.19
C VAL A 250 6.69 -2.28 -14.66
N ILE A 251 5.77 -2.73 -15.50
CA ILE A 251 5.77 -2.38 -16.93
C ILE A 251 5.60 -0.87 -17.11
N ASN A 252 4.64 -0.25 -16.43
CA ASN A 252 4.46 1.21 -16.51
C ASN A 252 5.67 1.96 -15.95
N ASP A 253 6.27 1.47 -14.87
CA ASP A 253 7.48 2.06 -14.31
C ASP A 253 8.63 2.05 -15.33
N ILE A 254 8.82 0.96 -16.07
CA ILE A 254 9.82 0.87 -17.15
C ILE A 254 9.48 1.84 -18.30
N ILE A 255 8.22 1.89 -18.73
CA ILE A 255 7.79 2.79 -19.82
C ILE A 255 8.07 4.26 -19.45
N PHE A 256 7.62 4.70 -18.26
CA PHE A 256 7.92 6.04 -17.78
C PHE A 256 9.40 6.26 -17.52
N GLY A 257 10.11 5.23 -17.07
CA GLY A 257 11.55 5.26 -16.81
C GLY A 257 12.37 5.50 -18.07
N VAL A 258 12.04 4.83 -19.17
CA VAL A 258 12.68 5.06 -20.47
C VAL A 258 12.43 6.48 -20.95
N ALA A 259 11.20 6.99 -20.80
CA ALA A 259 10.87 8.37 -21.17
C ALA A 259 11.66 9.39 -20.34
N ILE A 260 11.65 9.26 -19.01
CA ILE A 260 12.39 10.15 -18.09
C ILE A 260 13.90 10.03 -18.31
N GLY A 261 14.42 8.81 -18.46
CA GLY A 261 15.83 8.54 -18.70
C GLY A 261 16.33 9.22 -19.97
N ARG A 262 15.58 9.13 -21.08
CA ARG A 262 15.90 9.86 -22.31
C ARG A 262 15.85 11.37 -22.12
N LEU A 263 14.81 11.90 -21.47
CA LEU A 263 14.72 13.33 -21.19
C LEU A 263 15.93 13.85 -20.39
N ILE A 264 16.46 13.06 -19.44
CA ILE A 264 17.66 13.40 -18.68
C ILE A 264 18.92 13.36 -19.55
N LEU A 265 19.04 12.37 -20.42
CA LEU A 265 20.20 12.23 -21.31
C LEU A 265 20.22 13.32 -22.40
N ASP A 266 19.08 13.62 -23.00
CA ASP A 266 18.97 14.63 -24.06
C ASP A 266 19.25 16.04 -23.53
N ASN A 267 18.92 16.30 -22.26
CA ASN A 267 19.16 17.59 -21.59
C ASN A 267 20.38 17.55 -20.65
N SER A 268 21.32 16.62 -20.84
CA SER A 268 22.40 16.37 -19.88
C SER A 268 23.26 17.61 -19.61
N ASP A 269 23.52 18.43 -20.64
CA ASP A 269 24.36 19.61 -20.51
C ASP A 269 23.63 20.73 -19.73
N SER A 270 22.35 20.97 -20.00
CA SER A 270 21.54 21.92 -19.23
C SER A 270 21.37 21.50 -17.76
N ILE A 271 21.23 20.19 -17.50
CA ILE A 271 21.17 19.64 -16.14
C ILE A 271 22.52 19.81 -15.44
N LEU A 272 23.63 19.62 -16.15
CA LEU A 272 24.98 19.82 -15.61
C LEU A 272 25.21 21.28 -15.20
N ASP A 273 24.79 22.23 -16.02
CA ASP A 273 24.87 23.67 -15.72
C ASP A 273 24.00 24.00 -14.50
N THR A 274 22.78 23.47 -14.43
CA THR A 274 21.87 23.66 -13.29
C THR A 274 22.43 23.06 -12.01
N LEU A 275 23.02 21.86 -12.07
CA LEU A 275 23.66 21.20 -10.93
C LEU A 275 24.87 22.00 -10.44
N SER A 276 25.69 22.49 -11.37
CA SER A 276 26.85 23.31 -11.06
C SER A 276 26.41 24.62 -10.40
N PHE A 277 25.39 25.29 -10.94
CA PHE A 277 24.78 26.48 -10.32
C PHE A 277 24.24 26.18 -8.91
N LEU A 278 23.56 25.05 -8.70
CA LEU A 278 23.04 24.67 -7.39
C LEU A 278 24.18 24.49 -6.37
N VAL A 279 25.27 23.83 -6.77
CA VAL A 279 26.43 23.61 -5.90
C VAL A 279 27.17 24.91 -5.59
N ASP A 280 27.49 25.67 -6.63
CA ASP A 280 28.33 26.87 -6.53
C ASP A 280 27.56 28.02 -5.88
N GLU A 281 26.36 28.33 -6.39
CA GLU A 281 25.59 29.49 -5.94
C GLU A 281 24.78 29.18 -4.68
N ILE A 282 23.99 28.10 -4.67
CA ILE A 282 23.03 27.85 -3.57
C ILE A 282 23.74 27.26 -2.34
N LEU A 283 24.49 26.18 -2.50
CA LEU A 283 25.11 25.47 -1.37
C LEU A 283 26.37 26.17 -0.83
N THR A 284 27.05 26.97 -1.66
CA THR A 284 28.29 27.65 -1.25
C THR A 284 28.10 29.15 -1.06
N VAL A 285 27.84 29.92 -2.12
CA VAL A 285 27.81 31.40 -2.05
C VAL A 285 26.66 31.93 -1.19
N ARG A 286 25.41 31.51 -1.45
CA ARG A 286 24.24 31.96 -0.69
C ARG A 286 24.29 31.50 0.76
N PHE A 287 24.80 30.30 1.00
CA PHE A 287 24.96 29.78 2.35
C PHE A 287 26.03 30.57 3.13
N LYS A 288 27.15 30.92 2.48
CA LYS A 288 28.16 31.85 3.02
C LYS A 288 27.57 33.23 3.32
N ASN A 289 26.83 33.81 2.39
CA ASN A 289 26.22 35.13 2.58
C ASN A 289 25.20 35.12 3.73
N ASN A 290 24.44 34.03 3.86
CA ASN A 290 23.55 33.84 5.01
C ASN A 290 24.33 33.76 6.33
N MET A 291 25.51 33.12 6.36
CA MET A 291 26.36 33.10 7.54
C MET A 291 26.90 34.49 7.89
N LEU A 292 27.33 35.28 6.90
CA LEU A 292 27.77 36.65 7.13
C LEU A 292 26.63 37.54 7.66
N TRP A 293 25.43 37.40 7.09
CA TRP A 293 24.24 38.09 7.59
C TRP A 293 23.85 37.70 9.02
N LEU A 294 24.07 36.44 9.40
CA LEU A 294 23.88 35.94 10.78
C LEU A 294 24.93 36.49 11.77
N MET A 295 26.15 36.78 11.31
CA MET A 295 27.22 37.37 12.13
C MET A 295 27.02 38.84 12.43
N ASP A 296 26.37 39.57 11.52
CA ASP A 296 26.03 40.98 11.68
C ASP A 296 24.75 41.11 12.55
N TRP A 297 23.67 41.71 12.03
CA TRP A 297 22.40 41.91 12.73
C TRP A 297 21.22 41.28 11.97
N PRO A 298 20.99 39.97 12.11
CA PRO A 298 19.91 39.29 11.40
C PRO A 298 18.55 39.85 11.84
N GLY A 299 17.79 40.41 10.90
CA GLY A 299 16.46 40.98 11.15
C GLY A 299 16.44 42.14 12.16
N GLY A 300 17.57 42.84 12.34
CA GLY A 300 17.70 43.92 13.32
C GLY A 300 17.89 43.45 14.77
N LEU A 301 18.04 42.14 15.01
CA LEU A 301 18.38 41.60 16.33
C LEU A 301 19.87 41.80 16.59
N LYS A 302 20.20 42.56 17.65
CA LYS A 302 21.58 42.71 18.11
C LYS A 302 22.01 41.46 18.87
N LEU A 303 22.74 40.58 18.18
CA LEU A 303 23.30 39.37 18.74
C LEU A 303 24.60 39.66 19.50
N ASN A 304 25.05 38.68 20.30
CA ASN A 304 26.40 38.73 20.87
C ASN A 304 27.45 38.55 19.76
N ASN A 305 28.25 39.59 19.52
CA ASN A 305 29.22 39.64 18.42
C ASN A 305 30.30 38.55 18.53
N GLU A 306 30.86 38.31 19.71
CA GLU A 306 31.94 37.32 19.90
C GLU A 306 31.45 35.89 19.61
N LEU A 307 30.28 35.53 20.14
CA LEU A 307 29.72 34.20 19.90
C LEU A 307 29.25 34.04 18.45
N ALA A 308 28.67 35.09 17.86
CA ALA A 308 28.26 35.07 16.46
C ALA A 308 29.46 34.92 15.53
N ALA A 309 30.57 35.62 15.80
CA ALA A 309 31.83 35.49 15.07
C ALA A 309 32.41 34.08 15.19
N PHE A 310 32.47 33.51 16.40
CA PHE A 310 32.95 32.15 16.61
C PHE A 310 32.15 31.10 15.81
N PHE A 311 30.81 31.13 15.87
CA PHE A 311 29.99 30.21 15.08
C PHE A 311 30.11 30.48 13.58
N GLY A 312 30.12 31.75 13.19
CA GLY A 312 30.26 32.17 11.81
C GLY A 312 31.54 31.62 11.18
N GLU A 313 32.70 31.85 11.81
CA GLU A 313 33.99 31.34 11.33
C GLU A 313 34.03 29.82 11.26
N LEU A 314 33.53 29.12 12.29
CA LEU A 314 33.46 27.66 12.30
C LEU A 314 32.63 27.12 11.13
N PHE A 315 31.42 27.64 10.93
CA PHE A 315 30.53 27.17 9.87
C PHE A 315 31.02 27.59 8.48
N LEU A 316 31.60 28.79 8.34
CA LEU A 316 32.24 29.24 7.10
C LEU A 316 33.39 28.31 6.71
N TRP A 317 34.22 27.88 7.67
CA TRP A 317 35.29 26.91 7.40
C TRP A 317 34.74 25.59 6.88
N VAL A 318 33.66 25.05 7.48
CA VAL A 318 33.01 23.82 6.98
C VAL A 318 32.39 24.00 5.59
N ILE A 319 31.78 25.16 5.30
CA ILE A 319 31.23 25.47 3.97
C ILE A 319 32.35 25.48 2.93
N GLN A 320 33.49 26.11 3.23
CA GLN A 320 34.64 26.14 2.33
C GLN A 320 35.24 24.75 2.11
N PHE A 321 35.39 23.96 3.17
CA PHE A 321 35.83 22.58 3.07
C PHE A 321 34.89 21.74 2.20
N TRP A 322 33.58 21.85 2.41
CA TRP A 322 32.58 21.14 1.61
C TRP A 322 32.59 21.57 0.15
N GLY A 323 32.70 22.88 -0.12
CA GLY A 323 32.82 23.42 -1.47
C GLY A 323 34.07 22.90 -2.19
N SER A 324 35.23 22.84 -1.50
CA SER A 324 36.45 22.24 -2.04
C SER A 324 36.26 20.75 -2.37
N LEU A 325 35.60 20.00 -1.49
CA LEU A 325 35.28 18.59 -1.72
C LEU A 325 34.38 18.42 -2.96
N LEU A 326 33.32 19.22 -3.10
CA LEU A 326 32.43 19.17 -4.27
C LEU A 326 33.16 19.56 -5.56
N ASN A 327 34.07 20.53 -5.52
CA ASN A 327 34.90 20.90 -6.67
C ASN A 327 35.79 19.74 -7.14
N ASN A 328 36.33 18.94 -6.22
CA ASN A 328 37.10 17.74 -6.57
C ASN A 328 36.22 16.68 -7.28
N PHE A 329 34.92 16.62 -6.97
CA PHE A 329 33.98 15.71 -7.63
C PHE A 329 33.36 16.25 -8.92
N ARG A 330 33.56 17.54 -9.24
CA ARG A 330 32.98 18.22 -10.40
C ARG A 330 33.21 17.49 -11.74
N PRO A 331 34.39 16.92 -12.04
CA PRO A 331 34.60 16.16 -13.29
C PRO A 331 33.66 14.96 -13.44
N TYR A 332 33.16 14.41 -12.33
CA TYR A 332 32.28 13.25 -12.32
C TYR A 332 30.79 13.60 -12.41
N PHE A 333 30.40 14.89 -12.37
CA PHE A 333 28.99 15.29 -12.40
C PHE A 333 28.28 14.82 -13.67
N LYS A 334 28.92 14.95 -14.84
CA LYS A 334 28.37 14.46 -16.11
C LYS A 334 28.19 12.94 -16.10
N LEU A 335 29.14 12.20 -15.50
CA LEU A 335 29.01 10.75 -15.33
C LEU A 335 27.82 10.39 -14.43
N ILE A 336 27.64 11.10 -13.31
CA ILE A 336 26.50 10.88 -12.39
C ILE A 336 25.17 11.14 -13.11
N ILE A 337 25.06 12.22 -13.89
CA ILE A 337 23.84 12.54 -14.66
C ILE A 337 23.55 11.43 -15.68
N HIS A 338 24.56 10.95 -16.40
CA HIS A 338 24.38 9.82 -17.31
C HIS A 338 23.97 8.54 -16.58
N LEU A 339 24.57 8.23 -15.43
CA LEU A 339 24.17 7.08 -14.61
C LEU A 339 22.70 7.19 -14.16
N VAL A 340 22.25 8.38 -13.77
CA VAL A 340 20.83 8.63 -13.46
C VAL A 340 19.96 8.42 -14.71
N GLY A 341 20.35 8.96 -15.87
CA GLY A 341 19.63 8.78 -17.13
C GLY A 341 19.52 7.30 -17.55
N TYR A 342 20.63 6.55 -17.51
CA TYR A 342 20.65 5.12 -17.83
C TYR A 342 19.86 4.28 -16.81
N SER A 343 19.83 4.68 -15.53
CA SER A 343 19.02 3.98 -14.54
C SER A 343 17.52 4.00 -14.87
N GLY A 344 17.06 4.99 -15.65
CA GLY A 344 15.69 5.08 -16.15
C GLY A 344 15.25 3.85 -16.96
N TYR A 345 16.16 3.17 -17.66
CA TYR A 345 15.83 1.93 -18.38
C TYR A 345 15.36 0.79 -17.47
N ALA A 346 15.72 0.81 -16.19
CA ALA A 346 15.24 -0.15 -15.20
C ALA A 346 13.89 0.24 -14.58
N GLY A 347 13.41 1.48 -14.78
CA GLY A 347 12.17 2.02 -14.23
C GLY A 347 12.31 3.48 -13.78
N ALA A 348 11.22 4.25 -13.79
CA ALA A 348 11.16 5.65 -13.34
C ALA A 348 11.48 5.82 -11.84
N THR A 349 11.21 4.78 -11.05
CA THR A 349 11.55 4.75 -9.63
C THR A 349 13.06 4.82 -9.36
N TYR A 350 13.91 4.28 -10.23
CA TYR A 350 15.36 4.30 -10.06
C TYR A 350 15.97 5.70 -10.11
N PRO A 351 15.78 6.53 -11.17
CA PRO A 351 16.34 7.88 -11.21
C PRO A 351 15.83 8.74 -10.06
N ILE A 352 14.55 8.64 -9.68
CA ILE A 352 13.99 9.37 -8.52
C ILE A 352 14.70 8.97 -7.23
N SER A 353 14.96 7.67 -7.02
CA SER A 353 15.66 7.18 -5.84
C SER A 353 17.12 7.64 -5.79
N ILE A 354 17.83 7.64 -6.92
CA ILE A 354 19.22 8.12 -7.00
C ILE A 354 19.28 9.63 -6.74
N ILE A 355 18.35 10.41 -7.31
CA ILE A 355 18.25 11.85 -7.09
C ILE A 355 18.00 12.16 -5.60
N SER A 356 17.12 11.42 -4.93
CA SER A 356 16.87 11.57 -3.48
C SER A 356 18.13 11.33 -2.64
N ASP A 357 18.90 10.30 -2.97
CA ASP A 357 20.17 10.00 -2.30
C ASP A 357 21.24 11.06 -2.62
N LEU A 358 21.29 11.55 -3.85
CA LEU A 358 22.21 12.62 -4.27
C LEU A 358 21.91 13.94 -3.55
N ILE A 359 20.64 14.33 -3.42
CA ILE A 359 20.23 15.52 -2.63
C ILE A 359 20.69 15.36 -1.17
N SER A 360 20.49 14.18 -0.59
CA SER A 360 20.89 13.89 0.79
C SER A 360 22.42 13.96 0.97
N LEU A 361 23.19 13.51 -0.02
CA LEU A 361 24.65 13.59 -0.03
C LEU A 361 25.13 15.04 -0.20
N LEU A 362 24.64 15.75 -1.20
CA LEU A 362 25.06 17.14 -1.51
C LEU A 362 24.80 18.10 -0.34
N THR A 363 23.74 17.86 0.41
CA THR A 363 23.31 18.70 1.55
C THR A 363 23.78 18.18 2.91
N PHE A 364 24.74 17.25 2.95
CA PHE A 364 25.21 16.64 4.19
C PHE A 364 25.78 17.65 5.19
N HIS A 365 26.50 18.67 4.73
CA HIS A 365 27.00 19.76 5.58
C HIS A 365 25.87 20.52 6.31
N VAL A 366 24.72 20.73 5.66
CA VAL A 366 23.53 21.35 6.29
C VAL A 366 22.98 20.47 7.41
N TYR A 367 22.95 19.15 7.21
CA TYR A 367 22.58 18.21 8.27
C TYR A 367 23.55 18.29 9.46
N CYS A 368 24.85 18.37 9.21
CA CYS A 368 25.85 18.55 10.26
C CYS A 368 25.63 19.86 11.04
N PHE A 369 25.34 20.97 10.36
CA PHE A 369 25.04 22.25 11.02
C PHE A 369 23.78 22.20 11.88
N TYR A 370 22.72 21.59 11.36
CA TYR A 370 21.50 21.37 12.14
C TYR A 370 21.78 20.54 13.39
N VAL A 371 22.49 19.41 13.28
CA VAL A 371 22.79 18.55 14.43
C VAL A 371 23.69 19.25 15.45
N ALA A 372 24.71 19.97 15.00
CA ALA A 372 25.62 20.71 15.87
C ALA A 372 24.89 21.84 16.61
N SER A 373 24.17 22.70 15.89
CA SER A 373 23.42 23.81 16.48
C SER A 373 22.29 23.33 17.40
N ALA A 374 21.56 22.28 17.03
CA ALA A 374 20.52 21.67 17.86
C ALA A 374 21.11 21.15 19.18
N ARG A 375 22.26 20.48 19.13
CA ARG A 375 22.95 19.96 20.34
C ARG A 375 23.40 21.09 21.25
N ILE A 376 23.98 22.16 20.70
CA ILE A 376 24.43 23.33 21.47
C ILE A 376 23.22 24.02 22.11
N TYR A 377 22.15 24.26 21.34
CA TYR A 377 20.92 24.88 21.83
C TYR A 377 20.28 24.05 22.94
N HIS A 378 20.15 22.73 22.73
CA HIS A 378 19.59 21.84 23.74
C HIS A 378 20.43 21.83 25.03
N TRP A 379 21.76 21.76 24.89
CA TRP A 379 22.67 21.81 26.03
C TRP A 379 22.52 23.12 26.81
N GLN A 380 22.45 24.26 26.11
CA GLN A 380 22.24 25.56 26.73
C GLN A 380 20.91 25.63 27.49
N LEU A 381 19.81 25.13 26.92
CA LEU A 381 18.51 25.07 27.61
C LEU A 381 18.56 24.22 28.88
N VAL A 382 19.21 23.05 28.83
CA VAL A 382 19.32 22.16 30.00
C VAL A 382 20.17 22.78 31.11
N VAL A 383 21.27 23.45 30.76
CA VAL A 383 22.11 24.18 31.72
C VAL A 383 21.33 25.34 32.34
N LEU A 384 20.61 26.12 31.51
CA LEU A 384 19.83 27.26 31.95
C LEU A 384 18.66 26.84 32.85
N GLN A 385 18.01 25.72 32.55
CA GLN A 385 17.01 25.11 33.43
C GLN A 385 17.62 24.69 34.78
N SER A 386 18.81 24.08 34.76
CA SER A 386 19.51 23.64 35.97
C SER A 386 19.94 24.82 36.85
N LEU A 387 20.48 25.88 36.25
CA LEU A 387 20.84 27.13 36.94
C LEU A 387 19.61 27.88 37.43
N PHE A 388 18.50 27.85 36.70
CA PHE A 388 17.24 28.43 37.18
C PHE A 388 16.73 27.73 38.45
N HIS A 389 16.92 26.41 38.55
CA HIS A 389 16.64 25.68 39.79
C HIS A 389 17.60 26.09 40.91
N LEU A 390 18.88 26.30 40.61
CA LEU A 390 19.88 26.80 41.56
C LEU A 390 19.45 28.13 42.20
N PHE A 391 18.94 29.12 41.43
CA PHE A 391 18.42 30.38 42.03
C PHE A 391 17.25 30.18 42.97
N ARG A 392 16.45 29.16 42.72
CA ARG A 392 15.27 28.85 43.53
C ARG A 392 15.61 28.04 44.77
N GLY A 393 16.88 27.73 45.03
CA GLY A 393 17.30 26.82 46.10
C GLY A 393 16.86 25.38 45.84
N LYS A 394 16.73 24.97 44.57
CA LYS A 394 16.21 23.66 44.16
C LYS A 394 17.25 22.88 43.36
N LYS A 395 17.29 21.57 43.55
CA LYS A 395 18.15 20.62 42.83
C LYS A 395 17.30 19.50 42.23
N ARG A 396 17.54 19.16 40.95
CA ARG A 396 16.91 17.97 40.36
C ARG A 396 17.64 16.71 40.83
N ASN A 397 16.92 15.83 41.50
CA ASN A 397 17.41 14.53 41.92
C ASN A 397 17.19 13.52 40.80
N VAL A 398 18.27 13.13 40.12
CA VAL A 398 18.23 12.21 38.98
C VAL A 398 17.74 10.82 39.40
N LEU A 399 18.06 10.36 40.62
CA LEU A 399 17.71 9.03 41.11
C LEU A 399 16.22 8.87 41.39
N ARG A 400 15.56 9.93 41.87
CA ARG A 400 14.12 9.94 42.21
C ARG A 400 13.26 10.72 41.21
N ASN A 401 13.87 11.18 40.12
CA ASN A 401 13.25 11.98 39.05
C ASN A 401 12.37 13.15 39.55
N ARG A 402 12.76 13.81 40.65
CA ARG A 402 12.01 14.88 41.32
C ARG A 402 12.89 16.10 41.62
N ILE A 403 12.27 17.23 41.99
CA ILE A 403 12.96 18.46 42.36
C ILE A 403 12.95 18.58 43.88
N ASP A 404 14.13 18.53 44.50
CA ASP A 404 14.33 18.63 45.95
C ASP A 404 14.84 20.04 46.31
N SER A 405 14.51 20.54 47.51
CA SER A 405 15.14 21.76 48.05
C SER A 405 16.57 21.45 48.49
N CYS A 406 17.50 22.35 48.21
CA CYS A 406 18.91 22.23 48.59
C CYS A 406 19.39 23.58 49.15
N ASN A 407 20.08 23.55 50.28
CA ASN A 407 20.69 24.74 50.84
C ASN A 407 22.02 24.96 50.11
N TYR A 408 22.13 26.08 49.40
CA TYR A 408 23.32 26.49 48.68
C TYR A 408 24.01 27.62 49.44
N ASP A 409 25.35 27.61 49.43
CA ASP A 409 26.14 28.72 49.99
C ASP A 409 26.02 29.97 49.09
N LEU A 410 26.25 31.15 49.67
CA LEU A 410 26.14 32.42 48.95
C LEU A 410 27.03 32.47 47.71
N ASP A 411 28.25 31.93 47.80
CA ASP A 411 29.21 31.91 46.68
C ASP A 411 28.70 31.06 45.51
N GLN A 412 28.07 29.92 45.82
CA GLN A 412 27.49 29.02 44.80
C GLN A 412 26.30 29.68 44.10
N LEU A 413 25.47 30.39 44.86
CA LEU A 413 24.33 31.13 44.32
C LEU A 413 24.81 32.30 43.44
N LEU A 414 25.82 33.05 43.89
CA LEU A 414 26.40 34.16 43.14
C LEU A 414 27.02 33.67 41.82
N MET A 415 27.86 32.63 41.88
CA MET A 415 28.50 32.07 40.68
C MET A 415 27.46 31.53 39.70
N GLY A 416 26.43 30.84 40.21
CA GLY A 416 25.29 30.42 39.43
C GLY A 416 24.64 31.59 38.70
N THR A 417 24.44 32.71 39.41
CA THR A 417 23.74 33.92 38.91
C THR A 417 24.49 34.53 37.76
N ILE A 418 25.81 34.64 37.89
CA ILE A 418 26.69 35.15 36.83
C ILE A 418 26.63 34.24 35.60
N PHE A 419 26.74 32.93 35.76
CA PHE A 419 26.66 32.01 34.62
C PHE A 419 25.28 32.04 33.94
N PHE A 420 24.22 32.15 34.71
CA PHE A 420 22.86 32.20 34.18
C PHE A 420 22.60 33.48 33.39
N THR A 421 23.00 34.64 33.91
CA THR A 421 22.85 35.90 33.20
C THR A 421 23.62 35.88 31.88
N VAL A 422 24.87 35.41 31.89
CA VAL A 422 25.67 35.23 30.67
C VAL A 422 24.99 34.28 29.68
N LEU A 423 24.56 33.09 30.12
CA LEU A 423 23.92 32.12 29.23
C LEU A 423 22.57 32.60 28.68
N ILE A 424 21.80 33.37 29.45
CA ILE A 424 20.56 34.01 28.96
C ILE A 424 20.89 35.02 27.87
N PHE A 425 21.89 35.87 28.06
CA PHE A 425 22.25 36.88 27.05
C PHE A 425 22.85 36.27 25.78
N LEU A 426 23.45 35.07 25.87
CA LEU A 426 23.94 34.31 24.71
C LEU A 426 22.84 33.48 24.02
N LEU A 427 21.71 33.22 24.67
CA LEU A 427 20.64 32.35 24.16
C LEU A 427 20.04 32.85 22.83
N PRO A 428 19.75 34.16 22.64
CA PRO A 428 19.23 34.65 21.36
C PRO A 428 20.15 34.32 20.19
N THR A 429 21.47 34.46 20.36
CA THR A 429 22.45 34.12 19.32
C THR A 429 22.36 32.65 18.95
N VAL A 430 22.44 31.74 19.93
CA VAL A 430 22.36 30.29 19.67
C VAL A 430 21.02 29.91 19.03
N LEU A 431 19.92 30.52 19.50
CA LEU A 431 18.57 30.28 18.97
C LEU A 431 18.46 30.66 17.49
N VAL A 432 18.93 31.83 17.09
CA VAL A 432 18.83 32.31 15.70
C VAL A 432 19.64 31.42 14.74
N PHE A 433 20.86 31.00 15.14
CA PHE A 433 21.64 30.03 14.36
C PHE A 433 20.91 28.68 14.25
N TYR A 434 20.40 28.16 15.37
CA TYR A 434 19.62 26.92 15.39
C TYR A 434 18.40 26.98 14.46
N LEU A 435 17.57 28.02 14.58
CA LEU A 435 16.36 28.18 13.76
C LEU A 435 16.68 28.26 12.27
N THR A 436 17.76 28.94 11.89
CA THR A 436 18.17 29.07 10.48
C THR A 436 18.60 27.71 9.89
N PHE A 437 19.37 26.91 10.64
CA PHE A 437 19.74 25.56 10.18
C PHE A 437 18.58 24.57 10.27
N ALA A 438 17.69 24.71 11.24
CA ALA A 438 16.47 23.91 11.33
C ALA A 438 15.54 24.18 10.12
N ALA A 439 15.38 25.45 9.73
CA ALA A 439 14.58 25.82 8.56
C ALA A 439 15.17 25.29 7.25
N SER A 440 16.49 25.45 7.04
CA SER A 440 17.15 24.91 5.84
C SER A 440 17.09 23.38 5.80
N ARG A 441 17.29 22.71 6.93
CA ARG A 441 17.12 21.25 7.03
C ARG A 441 15.69 20.82 6.74
N LEU A 442 14.69 21.53 7.25
CA LEU A 442 13.28 21.24 7.00
C LEU A 442 12.94 21.37 5.51
N ALA A 443 13.43 22.41 4.83
CA ALA A 443 13.25 22.57 3.39
C ALA A 443 13.81 21.38 2.58
N ILE A 444 15.02 20.92 2.92
CA ILE A 444 15.63 19.75 2.28
C ILE A 444 14.83 18.47 2.56
N VAL A 445 14.41 18.26 3.80
CA VAL A 445 13.59 17.09 4.19
C VAL A 445 12.26 17.09 3.45
N LEU A 446 11.63 18.25 3.24
CA LEU A 446 10.41 18.35 2.44
C LEU A 446 10.64 17.92 0.98
N ILE A 447 11.74 18.35 0.35
CA ILE A 447 12.08 17.94 -1.02
C ILE A 447 12.30 16.41 -1.07
N CYS A 448 13.08 15.86 -0.14
CA CYS A 448 13.28 14.41 -0.07
C CYS A 448 11.96 13.66 0.18
N ALA A 449 11.08 14.19 1.04
CA ALA A 449 9.77 13.60 1.31
C ALA A 449 8.85 13.62 0.07
N LEU A 450 8.94 14.65 -0.79
CA LEU A 450 8.24 14.69 -2.08
C LEU A 450 8.77 13.63 -3.05
N CYS A 451 10.09 13.44 -3.14
CA CYS A 451 10.69 12.36 -3.92
C CYS A 451 10.23 10.99 -3.40
N GLU A 452 10.29 10.77 -2.09
CA GLU A 452 9.88 9.52 -1.44
C GLU A 452 8.37 9.26 -1.59
N SER A 453 7.52 10.29 -1.52
CA SER A 453 6.08 10.18 -1.79
C SER A 453 5.81 9.82 -3.24
N SER A 454 6.59 10.37 -4.18
CA SER A 454 6.51 10.02 -5.60
C SER A 454 6.90 8.56 -5.84
N LEU A 455 7.93 8.05 -5.15
CA LEU A 455 8.30 6.63 -5.16
C LEU A 455 7.19 5.73 -4.63
N ALA A 456 6.58 6.10 -3.49
CA ALA A 456 5.45 5.37 -2.93
C ALA A 456 4.24 5.36 -3.86
N CYS A 457 3.98 6.47 -4.56
CA CYS A 457 2.96 6.55 -5.60
C CYS A 457 3.23 5.54 -6.71
N LEU A 458 4.40 5.61 -7.36
CA LEU A 458 4.75 4.75 -8.50
C LEU A 458 4.78 3.25 -8.14
N ASN A 459 5.22 2.90 -6.92
CA ASN A 459 5.36 1.49 -6.52
C ASN A 459 4.04 0.80 -6.12
N HIS A 460 3.03 1.54 -5.66
CA HIS A 460 1.79 0.96 -5.11
C HIS A 460 0.50 1.54 -5.72
N PHE A 461 0.58 2.23 -6.88
CA PHE A 461 -0.63 2.82 -7.46
C PHE A 461 -1.62 1.71 -7.88
N PRO A 462 -2.89 1.71 -7.43
CA PRO A 462 -3.84 0.64 -7.74
C PRO A 462 -4.38 0.73 -9.18
N LEU A 463 -3.50 0.90 -10.18
CA LEU A 463 -3.83 1.04 -11.60
C LEU A 463 -4.70 -0.09 -12.10
N PHE A 464 -4.30 -1.33 -11.79
CA PHE A 464 -5.02 -2.49 -12.29
C PHE A 464 -6.40 -2.61 -11.64
N ALA A 465 -6.52 -2.27 -10.35
CA ALA A 465 -7.82 -2.26 -9.67
C ALA A 465 -8.75 -1.17 -10.24
N ILE A 466 -8.23 0.01 -10.54
CA ILE A 466 -8.98 1.09 -11.20
C ILE A 466 -9.43 0.64 -12.59
N LEU A 467 -8.51 0.10 -13.40
CA LEU A 467 -8.79 -0.40 -14.74
C LEU A 467 -9.87 -1.48 -14.72
N LEU A 468 -9.77 -2.45 -13.82
CA LEU A 468 -10.76 -3.51 -13.66
C LEU A 468 -12.12 -2.95 -13.27
N ARG A 469 -12.18 -1.96 -12.37
CA ARG A 469 -13.45 -1.33 -11.99
C ARG A 469 -14.09 -0.56 -13.14
N VAL A 470 -13.30 0.11 -13.98
CA VAL A 470 -13.80 0.81 -15.18
C VAL A 470 -14.29 -0.20 -16.22
N LYS A 471 -13.57 -1.30 -16.43
CA LYS A 471 -13.92 -2.34 -17.41
C LYS A 471 -15.12 -3.18 -16.99
N ASP A 472 -15.18 -3.60 -15.74
CA ASP A 472 -16.24 -4.44 -15.18
C ASP A 472 -16.25 -4.36 -13.65
N SER A 473 -17.17 -3.56 -13.13
CA SER A 473 -17.27 -3.26 -11.70
C SER A 473 -17.59 -4.50 -10.83
N LYS A 474 -18.15 -5.57 -11.43
CA LYS A 474 -18.47 -6.83 -10.74
C LYS A 474 -17.24 -7.71 -10.45
N ARG A 475 -16.06 -7.39 -11.00
CA ARG A 475 -14.79 -8.12 -10.77
C ARG A 475 -14.12 -7.82 -9.44
N ILE A 476 -14.46 -6.67 -8.84
CA ILE A 476 -13.88 -6.18 -7.59
C ILE A 476 -15.04 -5.84 -6.64
N PRO A 477 -15.72 -6.85 -6.08
CA PRO A 477 -16.81 -6.62 -5.15
C PRO A 477 -16.28 -5.99 -3.84
N GLY A 478 -16.95 -4.92 -3.44
CA GLY A 478 -16.79 -4.21 -2.17
C GLY A 478 -17.82 -4.60 -1.11
N GLY A 479 -18.85 -5.37 -1.49
CA GLY A 479 -19.95 -5.77 -0.62
C GLY A 479 -21.17 -6.19 -1.43
N ILE A 480 -22.29 -6.38 -0.75
CA ILE A 480 -23.57 -6.78 -1.37
C ILE A 480 -24.67 -5.82 -0.93
N ARG A 481 -25.54 -5.45 -1.86
CA ARG A 481 -26.72 -4.62 -1.62
C ARG A 481 -27.98 -5.44 -1.94
N LEU A 482 -28.93 -5.38 -1.02
CA LEU A 482 -30.26 -5.95 -1.17
C LEU A 482 -31.20 -4.83 -1.60
N ASP A 483 -31.66 -4.87 -2.84
CA ASP A 483 -32.70 -3.98 -3.33
C ASP A 483 -34.06 -4.66 -3.16
N PHE A 484 -34.96 -4.03 -2.42
CA PHE A 484 -36.34 -4.48 -2.31
C PHE A 484 -37.10 -4.05 -3.57
N ASN A 485 -37.61 -5.02 -4.33
CA ASN A 485 -38.49 -4.73 -5.44
C ASN A 485 -39.92 -4.66 -4.89
N PHE A 486 -40.35 -3.48 -4.45
CA PHE A 486 -41.74 -3.22 -4.11
C PHE A 486 -42.54 -2.95 -5.39
N GLY A 487 -43.22 -3.97 -5.92
CA GLY A 487 -44.13 -3.89 -7.09
C GLY A 487 -43.45 -4.36 -8.39
N HIS A 488 -44.07 -5.15 -9.26
CA HIS A 488 -45.49 -5.30 -9.58
C HIS A 488 -46.00 -6.72 -9.31
N GLN A 489 -47.28 -6.84 -8.91
CA GLN A 489 -48.12 -7.92 -9.39
C GLN A 489 -47.94 -7.97 -10.92
N GLN A 490 -47.08 -8.87 -11.43
CA GLN A 490 -47.12 -9.24 -12.83
C GLN A 490 -48.49 -9.84 -13.04
N GLN A 491 -49.37 -9.06 -13.67
CA GLN A 491 -50.66 -9.52 -14.17
C GLN A 491 -50.38 -10.83 -14.90
N ARG A 492 -50.89 -11.94 -14.36
CA ARG A 492 -50.93 -13.18 -15.11
C ARG A 492 -51.77 -12.87 -16.36
N PRO A 493 -51.44 -13.39 -17.54
CA PRO A 493 -52.32 -13.28 -18.72
C PRO A 493 -53.74 -13.77 -18.43
N ASN A 494 -53.90 -14.65 -17.43
CA ASN A 494 -55.18 -15.19 -16.99
C ASN A 494 -56.04 -14.21 -16.17
N ASP A 495 -55.50 -13.09 -15.69
CA ASP A 495 -56.28 -12.08 -14.96
C ASP A 495 -57.04 -11.11 -15.90
N LEU A 496 -56.69 -11.08 -17.19
CA LEU A 496 -57.52 -10.40 -18.20
C LEU A 496 -58.86 -11.14 -18.42
N PHE A 497 -58.87 -12.47 -18.30
CA PHE A 497 -60.10 -13.27 -18.45
C PHE A 497 -61.05 -13.09 -17.25
N ASN A 498 -60.50 -12.98 -16.03
CA ASN A 498 -61.30 -12.77 -14.83
C ASN A 498 -61.82 -11.33 -14.69
N LYS A 499 -61.15 -10.34 -15.28
CA LYS A 499 -61.64 -8.96 -15.30
C LYS A 499 -62.85 -8.81 -16.24
N VAL A 500 -62.90 -9.57 -17.34
CA VAL A 500 -64.05 -9.60 -18.26
C VAL A 500 -65.27 -10.30 -17.62
N LEU A 501 -65.05 -11.32 -16.79
CA LEU A 501 -66.12 -11.99 -16.04
C LEU A 501 -66.67 -11.17 -14.85
N SER A 502 -65.97 -10.11 -14.42
CA SER A 502 -66.45 -9.21 -13.36
C SER A 502 -67.46 -8.14 -13.83
N THR A 503 -67.74 -8.07 -15.14
CA THR A 503 -68.71 -7.14 -15.73
C THR A 503 -70.15 -7.68 -15.76
N ILE A 504 -70.42 -8.83 -15.14
CA ILE A 504 -71.78 -9.35 -14.94
C ILE A 504 -72.25 -8.92 -13.54
N PRO A 505 -73.28 -8.06 -13.40
CA PRO A 505 -73.74 -7.61 -12.10
C PRO A 505 -74.52 -8.75 -11.42
N GLY A 506 -73.93 -9.39 -10.41
CA GLY A 506 -74.66 -10.34 -9.58
C GLY A 506 -73.85 -11.51 -9.01
N ARG A 507 -72.67 -11.29 -8.43
CA ARG A 507 -72.10 -12.26 -7.48
C ARG A 507 -71.15 -11.59 -6.49
N ARG A 508 -71.62 -11.36 -5.27
CA ARG A 508 -70.74 -11.04 -4.13
C ARG A 508 -70.01 -12.32 -3.76
N THR A 509 -68.76 -12.44 -4.16
CA THR A 509 -67.82 -13.36 -3.51
C THR A 509 -66.96 -12.55 -2.56
N ASN A 510 -67.15 -12.75 -1.25
CA ASN A 510 -66.18 -12.35 -0.25
C ASN A 510 -64.85 -13.01 -0.61
N ILE A 511 -63.88 -12.21 -1.05
CA ILE A 511 -62.50 -12.66 -1.19
C ILE A 511 -61.84 -12.31 0.14
N ASP A 512 -61.63 -13.32 0.97
CA ASP A 512 -60.80 -13.23 2.17
C ASP A 512 -59.39 -12.79 1.75
N ASN A 513 -58.98 -11.62 2.22
CA ASN A 513 -57.65 -11.05 2.05
C ASN A 513 -56.62 -11.78 2.94
N SER A 514 -56.39 -13.07 2.71
CA SER A 514 -55.23 -13.79 3.24
C SER A 514 -54.35 -14.31 2.10
N SER A 515 -53.98 -13.42 1.19
CA SER A 515 -53.00 -13.73 0.14
C SER A 515 -51.62 -13.90 0.78
N ALA A 516 -51.01 -15.07 0.63
CA ALA A 516 -49.63 -15.32 1.04
C ALA A 516 -48.70 -14.23 0.47
N THR A 517 -47.98 -13.53 1.35
CA THR A 517 -47.11 -12.42 0.97
C THR A 517 -45.79 -12.96 0.42
N HIS A 518 -45.64 -12.90 -0.91
CA HIS A 518 -44.36 -13.10 -1.58
C HIS A 518 -43.54 -11.81 -1.54
N SER A 519 -42.33 -11.87 -0.97
CA SER A 519 -41.37 -10.77 -1.05
C SER A 519 -40.21 -11.15 -1.96
N TYR A 520 -39.92 -10.31 -2.96
CA TYR A 520 -38.81 -10.50 -3.87
C TYR A 520 -37.69 -9.51 -3.54
N VAL A 521 -36.48 -10.03 -3.35
CA VAL A 521 -35.29 -9.22 -3.06
C VAL A 521 -34.24 -9.48 -4.11
N VAL A 522 -33.72 -8.41 -4.72
CA VAL A 522 -32.65 -8.52 -5.70
C VAL A 522 -31.31 -8.32 -5.01
N LEU A 523 -30.44 -9.32 -5.12
CA LEU A 523 -29.07 -9.28 -4.66
C LEU A 523 -28.19 -8.64 -5.74
N LYS A 524 -27.54 -7.51 -5.44
CA LYS A 524 -26.59 -6.86 -6.36
C LYS A 524 -25.20 -6.73 -5.73
N PRO A 525 -24.12 -6.97 -6.50
CA PRO A 525 -22.78 -6.72 -6.02
C PRO A 525 -22.52 -5.21 -5.99
N VAL A 526 -21.97 -4.71 -4.89
CA VAL A 526 -21.49 -3.32 -4.78
C VAL A 526 -20.02 -3.32 -5.16
N PRO A 527 -19.55 -2.48 -6.11
CA PRO A 527 -18.14 -2.43 -6.45
C PRO A 527 -17.32 -1.79 -5.32
N LEU A 528 -16.04 -2.14 -5.24
CA LEU A 528 -15.11 -1.58 -4.28
C LEU A 528 -15.02 -0.05 -4.42
N GLY A 529 -15.26 0.68 -3.34
CA GLY A 529 -15.16 2.15 -3.31
C GLY A 529 -13.74 2.65 -3.52
N PHE A 530 -13.59 3.88 -4.06
CA PHE A 530 -12.27 4.49 -4.29
C PHE A 530 -11.50 4.67 -2.98
N GLY A 531 -12.19 5.03 -1.89
CA GLY A 531 -11.57 5.13 -0.56
C GLY A 531 -10.91 3.83 -0.10
N HIS A 532 -11.48 2.67 -0.42
CA HIS A 532 -10.87 1.37 -0.12
C HIS A 532 -9.71 1.02 -1.06
N MET A 533 -9.77 1.43 -2.34
CA MET A 533 -8.64 1.26 -3.27
C MET A 533 -7.41 2.06 -2.84
N PHE A 534 -7.62 3.29 -2.34
CA PHE A 534 -6.56 4.21 -1.91
C PHE A 534 -6.32 4.20 -0.40
N HIS A 535 -6.90 3.25 0.34
CA HIS A 535 -6.82 3.18 1.80
C HIS A 535 -5.38 3.22 2.31
N GLN A 536 -4.45 2.61 1.57
CA GLN A 536 -3.03 2.62 1.89
C GLN A 536 -2.38 4.00 1.82
N TYR A 537 -2.74 4.82 0.84
CA TYR A 537 -2.23 6.20 0.77
C TYR A 537 -2.77 7.04 1.92
N HIS A 538 -4.00 6.76 2.34
CA HIS A 538 -4.56 7.40 3.52
C HIS A 538 -3.80 6.99 4.80
N ILE A 539 -3.50 5.68 4.97
CA ILE A 539 -2.64 5.20 6.06
C ILE A 539 -1.25 5.83 6.00
N LEU A 540 -0.63 5.92 4.83
CA LEU A 540 0.69 6.54 4.66
C LEU A 540 0.64 8.03 5.04
N GLY A 541 -0.37 8.76 4.57
CA GLY A 541 -0.58 10.16 4.90
C GLY A 541 -0.79 10.36 6.39
N GLU A 542 -1.57 9.50 7.04
CA GLU A 542 -1.73 9.49 8.49
C GLU A 542 -0.40 9.19 9.20
N ARG A 543 0.38 8.21 8.75
CA ARG A 543 1.72 7.92 9.32
C ARG A 543 2.67 9.11 9.17
N LEU A 544 2.71 9.75 8.01
CA LEU A 544 3.52 10.95 7.76
C LEU A 544 3.09 12.09 8.67
N ARG A 545 1.78 12.35 8.79
CA ARG A 545 1.23 13.36 9.70
C ARG A 545 1.62 13.07 11.13
N MET A 546 1.45 11.83 11.59
CA MET A 546 1.80 11.44 12.96
C MET A 546 3.30 11.51 13.23
N HIS A 547 4.15 11.25 12.24
CA HIS A 547 5.60 11.24 12.44
C HIS A 547 6.27 12.62 12.26
N TYR A 548 5.75 13.47 11.39
CA TYR A 548 6.33 14.79 11.11
C TYR A 548 5.59 15.95 11.79
N LEU A 549 4.28 15.82 12.01
CA LEU A 549 3.43 16.90 12.56
C LEU A 549 2.90 16.58 13.98
N SER A 550 3.45 15.58 14.67
CA SER A 550 3.08 15.31 16.07
C SER A 550 3.55 16.41 17.01
N PHE A 551 2.72 16.71 18.02
CA PHE A 551 3.05 17.66 19.08
C PHE A 551 4.38 17.33 19.78
N SER A 552 4.70 16.05 19.98
CA SER A 552 5.97 15.61 20.56
C SER A 552 7.16 15.97 19.67
N VAL A 553 6.99 15.92 18.35
CA VAL A 553 8.04 16.28 17.38
C VAL A 553 8.24 17.79 17.34
N ILE A 554 7.14 18.56 17.34
CA ILE A 554 7.19 20.02 17.46
C ILE A 554 7.89 20.41 18.76
N LYS A 555 7.56 19.76 19.89
CA LYS A 555 8.23 19.98 21.17
C LYS A 555 9.72 19.62 21.12
N ARG A 556 10.09 18.50 20.49
CA ARG A 556 11.50 18.10 20.30
C ARG A 556 12.25 19.12 19.46
N LEU A 557 11.65 19.60 18.36
CA LEU A 557 12.21 20.67 17.54
C LEU A 557 12.40 21.95 18.36
N LEU A 558 11.35 22.43 19.06
CA LEU A 558 11.43 23.62 19.90
C LEU A 558 12.47 23.53 21.04
N THR A 559 12.83 22.31 21.47
CA THR A 559 13.83 22.09 22.52
C THR A 559 15.22 21.72 22.00
N GLY A 560 15.42 21.69 20.67
CA GLY A 560 16.68 21.28 20.04
C GLY A 560 16.99 19.78 20.19
N GLN A 561 16.02 18.97 20.59
CA GLN A 561 16.19 17.52 20.68
C GLN A 561 16.19 16.89 19.29
N PHE A 562 17.02 15.85 19.11
CA PHE A 562 17.10 15.12 17.86
C PHE A 562 15.75 14.44 17.52
N VAL A 563 15.24 14.70 16.32
CA VAL A 563 14.05 14.03 15.78
C VAL A 563 14.50 12.82 14.95
N PRO A 564 14.30 11.57 15.43
CA PRO A 564 14.73 10.39 14.70
C PRO A 564 13.81 10.11 13.51
N ILE A 565 14.27 10.36 12.29
CA ILE A 565 13.57 9.97 11.07
C ILE A 565 13.93 8.51 10.77
N LYS A 566 13.01 7.57 11.00
CA LYS A 566 13.20 6.15 10.66
C LYS A 566 12.54 5.84 9.31
N ARG A 567 13.30 5.95 8.20
CA ARG A 567 12.82 5.68 6.83
C ARG A 567 12.16 4.30 6.67
N SER A 568 12.80 3.23 7.13
CA SER A 568 12.25 1.88 6.99
C SER A 568 10.94 1.66 7.73
N LYS A 569 10.73 2.42 8.80
CA LYS A 569 9.50 2.36 9.57
C LYS A 569 8.33 3.05 8.81
N LEU A 570 8.59 4.22 8.22
CA LEU A 570 7.61 4.97 7.42
C LEU A 570 7.17 4.20 6.18
N TYR A 571 8.12 3.56 5.49
CA TYR A 571 7.91 2.96 4.18
C TYR A 571 7.69 1.45 4.20
N GLY A 572 7.38 0.86 5.37
CA GLY A 572 6.93 -0.54 5.46
C GLY A 572 5.70 -0.85 4.59
N LEU A 573 4.93 0.18 4.21
CA LEU A 573 3.81 0.09 3.29
C LEU A 573 4.22 -0.35 1.88
N LEU A 574 5.43 -0.02 1.42
CA LEU A 574 5.98 -0.50 0.14
C LEU A 574 6.07 -2.04 0.09
N TYR A 575 6.15 -2.68 1.27
CA TYR A 575 6.24 -4.13 1.41
C TYR A 575 4.88 -4.78 1.71
N SER A 576 3.75 -4.06 1.68
CA SER A 576 2.41 -4.60 2.01
C SER A 576 1.97 -5.73 1.07
N MET A 577 2.45 -5.72 -0.17
CA MET A 577 2.19 -6.72 -1.22
C MET A 577 3.12 -7.94 -1.17
N LEU A 578 4.13 -7.90 -0.30
CA LEU A 578 5.15 -8.94 -0.17
C LEU A 578 4.96 -9.73 1.13
N PRO A 579 5.31 -11.02 1.18
CA PRO A 579 5.24 -11.80 2.41
C PRO A 579 6.19 -11.25 3.48
N GLU A 580 5.90 -11.48 4.77
CA GLU A 580 6.78 -11.07 5.87
C GLU A 580 8.10 -11.83 5.88
N GLN A 581 8.03 -13.13 5.62
CA GLN A 581 9.20 -13.99 5.51
C GLN A 581 9.44 -14.36 4.04
N ARG A 582 10.70 -14.25 3.61
CA ARG A 582 11.10 -14.66 2.27
C ARG A 582 10.99 -16.16 2.11
N ILE A 583 10.46 -16.58 0.97
CA ILE A 583 10.30 -18.01 0.66
C ILE A 583 11.68 -18.64 0.40
N LYS A 584 11.99 -19.74 1.07
CA LYS A 584 13.27 -20.44 0.92
C LYS A 584 13.46 -20.94 -0.51
N VAL A 585 14.71 -20.85 -1.02
CA VAL A 585 15.06 -21.31 -2.38
C VAL A 585 14.73 -22.80 -2.60
N GLN A 586 14.93 -23.62 -1.57
CA GLN A 586 14.61 -25.06 -1.60
C GLN A 586 13.11 -25.31 -1.83
N LEU A 587 12.25 -24.56 -1.15
CA LEU A 587 10.79 -24.68 -1.28
C LEU A 587 10.36 -24.27 -2.69
N LEU A 588 10.91 -23.17 -3.22
CA LEU A 588 10.64 -22.73 -4.60
C LEU A 588 11.05 -23.81 -5.62
N TYR A 589 12.21 -24.44 -5.44
CA TYR A 589 12.66 -25.51 -6.33
C TYR A 589 11.72 -26.72 -6.29
N GLN A 590 11.22 -27.11 -5.11
CA GLN A 590 10.27 -28.20 -4.96
C GLN A 590 8.95 -27.91 -5.69
N GLU A 591 8.35 -26.73 -5.47
CA GLU A 591 7.10 -26.32 -6.12
C GLU A 591 7.27 -26.15 -7.65
N LEU A 592 8.43 -25.68 -8.13
CA LEU A 592 8.72 -25.61 -9.57
C LEU A 592 8.97 -27.00 -10.18
N LYS A 593 9.51 -27.95 -9.42
CA LYS A 593 9.70 -29.33 -9.88
C LYS A 593 8.37 -30.04 -10.10
N GLU A 594 7.31 -29.70 -9.37
CA GLU A 594 5.97 -30.23 -9.63
C GLU A 594 5.38 -29.78 -10.98
N LEU A 595 6.00 -28.79 -11.65
CA LEU A 595 5.60 -28.38 -13.00
C LEU A 595 6.26 -29.17 -14.13
N LEU A 596 7.34 -29.90 -13.81
CA LEU A 596 8.09 -30.77 -14.72
C LEU A 596 7.45 -32.14 -14.80
#